data_AF-K0F6G7-F1
#
_entry.id   AF-K0F6G7-F1
#
_cell.length_a   1.000
_cell.length_b   1.000
_cell.length_c   1.000
_cell.angle_alpha   90.00
_cell.angle_beta   90.00
_cell.angle_gamma   90.00
#
_symmetry.space_group_name_H-M   'P 1'
#
loop_
_entity.id
_entity.type
_entity.pdbx_description
1 polymer ?
#
loop_
_entity_poly.entity_id
_entity_poly.type
_entity_poly.pdbx_seq_one_letter_code
_entity_poly.pdbx_strand_id
1 'polypeptide(L)'
;MHSPSELSRRQKRFGRIIKERRDELGLTQLQIGDLGGPSAPTIRKIEDGDAAISTTTLNKLDAPLRWLPGSAARTYAGGTPAADEPAPAARQPGESVVAGPDSIRFELADLTGLLAAAGRLNDAVEHGRTTHPQVVAAISELNQVVSKLSARYATAMLERNGGPGRQLHPLVEMAFAHLLEVPAESSDTTELHERRYRRWLAGRSEDVDAATEAQFRARWLAANVDTTASRNGGY
;
A
#
# COMPACT_ATOMS: atom_id res chain seq x y z
N MET A 1 -12.39 11.73 41.90
CA MET A 1 -10.97 11.34 41.84
C MET A 1 -10.79 10.44 40.64
N HIS A 2 -10.02 10.85 39.63
CA HIS A 2 -9.80 10.02 38.44
C HIS A 2 -8.72 8.99 38.72
N SER A 3 -8.97 7.72 38.36
CA SER A 3 -7.98 6.65 38.51
C SER A 3 -6.72 6.99 37.69
N PRO A 4 -5.50 6.69 38.15
CA PRO A 4 -4.26 6.95 37.42
C PRO A 4 -4.27 6.40 35.98
N SER A 5 -4.98 5.28 35.76
CA SER A 5 -5.17 4.66 34.44
C SER A 5 -6.05 5.49 33.48
N GLU A 6 -7.02 6.26 33.99
CA GLU A 6 -7.85 7.14 33.17
C GLU A 6 -7.09 8.37 32.70
N LEU A 7 -6.23 8.93 33.56
CA LEU A 7 -5.38 10.07 33.21
C LEU A 7 -4.43 9.68 32.08
N SER A 8 -3.73 8.55 32.22
CA SER A 8 -2.81 8.05 31.19
C SER A 8 -3.51 7.78 29.85
N ARG A 9 -4.71 7.17 29.88
CA ARG A 9 -5.52 6.97 28.66
C ARG A 9 -5.90 8.28 27.98
N ARG A 10 -6.28 9.31 28.76
CA ARG A 10 -6.60 10.65 28.23
C ARG A 10 -5.38 11.33 27.61
N GLN A 11 -4.22 11.23 28.25
CA GLN A 11 -2.96 11.78 27.72
C GLN A 11 -2.59 11.16 26.38
N LYS A 12 -2.65 9.81 26.27
CA LYS A 12 -2.40 9.11 25.00
C LYS A 12 -3.40 9.47 23.91
N ARG A 13 -4.69 9.57 24.25
CA ARG A 13 -5.72 10.04 23.30
C ARG A 13 -5.43 11.46 22.82
N PHE A 14 -5.07 12.35 23.74
CA PHE A 14 -4.75 13.73 23.41
C PHE A 14 -3.53 13.82 22.49
N GLY A 15 -2.45 13.09 22.80
CA GLY A 15 -1.25 13.02 21.97
C GLY A 15 -1.55 12.57 20.54
N ARG A 16 -2.39 11.54 20.37
CA ARG A 16 -2.86 11.09 19.05
C ARG A 16 -3.61 12.17 18.28
N ILE A 17 -4.53 12.89 18.92
CA ILE A 17 -5.31 13.96 18.26
C ILE A 17 -4.41 15.12 17.83
N ILE A 18 -3.44 15.51 18.67
CA ILE A 18 -2.46 16.54 18.32
C ILE A 18 -1.63 16.11 17.11
N LYS A 19 -1.16 14.86 17.09
CA LYS A 19 -0.39 14.30 15.98
C LYS A 19 -1.20 14.29 14.68
N GLU A 20 -2.42 13.75 14.71
CA GLU A 20 -3.34 13.72 13.57
C GLU A 20 -3.57 15.13 13.02
N ARG A 21 -3.88 16.10 13.89
CA ARG A 21 -4.10 17.49 13.47
C ARG A 21 -2.84 18.16 12.91
N ARG A 22 -1.68 17.91 13.51
CA ARG A 22 -0.40 18.45 13.03
C ARG A 22 -0.09 17.90 11.63
N ASP A 23 -0.30 16.60 11.42
CA ASP A 23 -0.09 15.93 10.14
C ASP A 23 -1.08 16.44 9.07
N GLU A 24 -2.36 16.66 9.43
CA GLU A 24 -3.37 17.29 8.55
C GLU A 24 -2.96 18.68 8.07
N LEU A 25 -2.30 19.47 8.94
CA LEU A 25 -1.82 20.81 8.62
C LEU A 25 -0.46 20.81 7.90
N GLY A 26 0.16 19.64 7.69
CA GLY A 26 1.48 19.53 7.08
C GLY A 26 2.60 20.15 7.91
N LEU A 27 2.43 20.22 9.23
CA LEU A 27 3.39 20.86 10.14
C LEU A 27 4.37 19.84 10.74
N THR A 28 5.62 20.25 10.85
CA THR A 28 6.62 19.55 11.66
C THR A 28 6.50 19.95 13.13
N GLN A 29 7.05 19.14 14.04
CA GLN A 29 7.14 19.47 15.47
C GLN A 29 7.91 20.79 15.71
N LEU A 30 8.90 21.09 14.85
CA LEU A 30 9.67 22.33 14.90
C LEU A 30 8.82 23.54 14.52
N GLN A 31 8.07 23.44 13.41
CA GLN A 31 7.20 24.51 12.93
C GLN A 31 6.11 24.89 13.94
N ILE A 32 5.61 23.96 14.76
CA ILE A 32 4.69 24.33 15.86
C ILE A 32 5.36 25.32 16.81
N GLY A 33 6.63 25.09 17.17
CA GLY A 33 7.39 25.99 18.03
C GLY A 33 7.63 27.35 17.37
N ASP A 34 8.00 27.35 16.09
CA ASP A 34 8.22 28.58 15.31
C ASP A 34 6.95 29.43 15.18
N LEU A 35 5.77 28.79 15.18
CA LEU A 35 4.46 29.45 15.19
C LEU A 35 4.00 29.90 16.59
N GLY A 36 4.90 29.89 17.59
CA GLY A 36 4.63 30.33 18.96
C GLY A 36 4.11 29.23 19.90
N GLY A 37 4.07 27.99 19.43
CA GLY A 37 3.69 26.82 20.22
C GLY A 37 4.80 26.33 21.17
N PRO A 38 4.57 25.20 21.85
CA PRO A 38 5.60 24.52 22.63
C PRO A 38 6.80 24.08 21.79
N SER A 39 7.97 23.93 22.43
CA SER A 39 9.19 23.46 21.76
C SER A 39 9.02 22.05 21.17
N ALA A 40 9.77 21.70 20.11
CA ALA A 40 9.68 20.38 19.49
C ALA A 40 9.86 19.19 20.48
N PRO A 41 10.80 19.22 21.45
CA PRO A 41 10.87 18.19 22.48
C PRO A 41 9.62 18.11 23.37
N THR A 42 8.99 19.26 23.67
CA THR A 42 7.73 19.30 24.42
C THR A 42 6.58 18.71 23.61
N ILE A 43 6.48 19.05 22.31
CA ILE A 43 5.47 18.47 21.42
C ILE A 43 5.61 16.96 21.34
N ARG A 44 6.83 16.44 21.22
CA ARG A 44 7.07 14.98 21.22
C ARG A 44 6.52 14.31 22.48
N LYS A 45 6.85 14.84 23.67
CA LYS A 45 6.32 14.30 24.95
C LYS A 45 4.79 14.35 25.04
N ILE A 46 4.18 15.38 24.46
CA ILE A 46 2.72 15.52 24.39
C ILE A 46 2.12 14.46 23.45
N GLU A 47 2.71 14.26 22.26
CA GLU A 47 2.27 13.25 21.29
C GLU A 47 2.42 11.82 21.82
N ASP A 48 3.47 11.56 22.60
CA ASP A 48 3.70 10.27 23.27
C ASP A 48 2.75 10.04 24.46
N GLY A 49 2.09 11.09 24.95
CA GLY A 49 1.20 11.04 26.11
C GLY A 49 1.93 10.86 27.44
N ASP A 50 3.18 11.29 27.53
CA ASP A 50 4.14 10.94 28.60
C ASP A 50 4.19 11.97 29.76
N ALA A 51 3.33 12.99 29.76
CA ALA A 51 3.35 14.00 30.81
C ALA A 51 2.01 14.70 31.03
N ALA A 52 1.81 15.19 32.26
CA ALA A 52 0.76 16.15 32.56
C ALA A 52 1.11 17.50 31.91
N ILE A 53 0.13 18.10 31.23
CA ILE A 53 0.32 19.31 30.44
C ILE A 53 -0.24 20.49 31.24
N SER A 54 0.54 21.56 31.40
CA SER A 54 0.07 22.78 32.06
C SER A 54 -0.95 23.53 31.20
N THR A 55 -1.83 24.29 31.83
CA THR A 55 -2.82 25.16 31.15
C THR A 55 -2.15 26.14 30.19
N THR A 56 -1.01 26.71 30.56
CA THR A 56 -0.21 27.58 29.69
C THR A 56 0.25 26.86 28.42
N THR A 57 0.67 25.59 28.53
CA THR A 57 1.10 24.80 27.36
C THR A 57 -0.08 24.44 26.48
N LEU A 58 -1.24 24.09 27.07
CA LEU A 58 -2.48 23.84 26.33
C LEU A 58 -2.89 25.07 25.50
N ASN A 59 -2.88 26.26 26.09
CA ASN A 59 -3.25 27.49 25.38
C ASN A 59 -2.29 27.81 24.21
N LYS A 60 -1.01 27.45 24.33
CA LYS A 60 -0.03 27.63 23.24
C LYS A 60 -0.24 26.69 22.05
N LEU A 61 -1.00 25.60 22.22
CA LEU A 61 -1.27 24.65 21.14
C LEU A 61 -2.39 25.14 20.21
N ASP A 62 -3.34 25.94 20.72
CA ASP A 62 -4.55 26.28 19.97
C ASP A 62 -4.23 27.04 18.67
N ALA A 63 -3.41 28.10 18.75
CA ALA A 63 -3.13 28.95 17.59
C ALA A 63 -2.35 28.22 16.47
N PRO A 64 -1.23 27.52 16.72
CA PRO A 64 -0.52 26.76 15.66
C PRO A 64 -1.37 25.67 15.02
N LEU A 65 -2.29 25.05 15.78
CA LEU A 65 -3.17 23.98 15.30
C LEU A 65 -4.48 24.50 14.67
N ARG A 66 -4.62 25.83 14.55
CA ARG A 66 -5.82 26.51 14.02
C ARG A 66 -7.08 26.06 14.75
N TRP A 67 -6.97 25.92 16.06
CA TRP A 67 -8.10 25.67 16.94
C TRP A 67 -8.56 26.96 17.60
N LEU A 68 -9.86 27.02 17.86
CA LEU A 68 -10.43 28.06 18.71
C LEU A 68 -9.75 28.04 20.09
N PRO A 69 -9.55 29.21 20.72
CA PRO A 69 -8.99 29.29 22.07
C PRO A 69 -9.73 28.37 23.07
N GLY A 70 -8.96 27.59 23.85
CA GLY A 70 -9.47 26.65 24.85
C GLY A 70 -9.81 25.25 24.30
N SER A 71 -9.70 25.02 22.99
CA SER A 71 -9.95 23.72 22.38
C SER A 71 -8.97 22.64 22.84
N ALA A 72 -7.69 22.95 22.99
CA ALA A 72 -6.70 22.02 23.51
C ALA A 72 -7.05 21.57 24.94
N ALA A 73 -7.42 22.50 25.80
CA ALA A 73 -7.83 22.20 27.17
C ALA A 73 -9.09 21.32 27.23
N ARG A 74 -10.10 21.64 26.40
CA ARG A 74 -11.33 20.82 26.27
C ARG A 74 -11.02 19.41 25.76
N THR A 75 -10.13 19.29 24.77
CA THR A 75 -9.74 18.01 24.18
C THR A 75 -8.96 17.16 25.18
N TYR A 76 -8.05 17.78 25.94
CA TYR A 76 -7.30 17.14 27.01
C TYR A 76 -8.21 16.63 28.14
N ALA A 77 -9.28 17.37 28.46
CA ALA A 77 -10.29 16.94 29.42
C ALA A 77 -11.14 15.74 28.95
N GLY A 78 -11.07 15.37 27.66
CA GLY A 78 -11.80 14.25 27.06
C GLY A 78 -12.81 14.66 25.99
N GLY A 79 -12.98 15.97 25.74
CA GLY A 79 -13.86 16.47 24.69
C GLY A 79 -13.27 16.36 23.28
N THR A 80 -13.89 17.09 22.36
CA THR A 80 -13.48 17.25 20.96
C THR A 80 -12.94 18.66 20.71
N PRO A 81 -11.93 18.81 19.83
CA PRO A 81 -11.41 20.12 19.46
C PRO A 81 -12.42 20.88 18.60
N ALA A 82 -12.46 22.20 18.73
CA ALA A 82 -13.20 23.08 17.83
C ALA A 82 -12.20 23.88 16.98
N ALA A 83 -12.31 23.76 15.65
CA ALA A 83 -11.43 24.46 14.71
C ALA A 83 -12.12 25.73 14.17
N ASP A 84 -11.35 26.79 13.96
CA ASP A 84 -11.84 28.05 13.38
C ASP A 84 -12.25 27.90 11.91
N GLU A 85 -11.61 26.97 11.20
CA GLU A 85 -12.01 26.52 9.88
C GLU A 85 -11.96 24.97 9.86
N PRO A 86 -12.92 24.28 9.20
CA PRO A 86 -12.62 22.95 8.72
C PRO A 86 -11.37 23.10 7.85
N ALA A 87 -10.30 22.38 8.19
CA ALA A 87 -9.10 22.39 7.36
C ALA A 87 -9.56 22.13 5.92
N PRO A 88 -9.20 22.99 4.94
CA PRO A 88 -9.51 22.68 3.56
C PRO A 88 -8.90 21.31 3.30
N ALA A 89 -9.75 20.34 2.95
CA ALA A 89 -9.39 18.94 2.77
C ALA A 89 -7.98 18.86 2.18
N ALA A 90 -7.04 18.37 3.00
CA ALA A 90 -5.60 18.28 2.76
C ALA A 90 -5.13 18.79 1.38
N ARG A 91 -4.92 20.10 1.25
CA ARG A 91 -4.11 20.62 0.14
C ARG A 91 -2.66 20.56 0.58
N GLN A 92 -1.97 19.47 0.22
CA GLN A 92 -0.52 19.43 0.28
C GLN A 92 0.07 20.56 -0.59
N PRO A 93 1.20 21.16 -0.19
CA PRO A 93 1.81 22.29 -0.90
C PRO A 93 2.44 21.79 -2.22
N GLY A 94 1.90 22.24 -3.35
CA GLY A 94 2.38 21.88 -4.69
C GLY A 94 1.71 20.60 -5.22
N GLU A 95 0.84 20.77 -6.22
CA GLU A 95 0.44 19.76 -7.21
C GLU A 95 0.45 18.29 -6.75
N SER A 96 -0.63 17.82 -6.10
CA SER A 96 -0.73 16.41 -5.72
C SER A 96 -2.00 15.82 -6.28
N VAL A 97 -1.84 15.08 -7.38
CA VAL A 97 -2.73 13.99 -7.79
C VAL A 97 -3.30 13.35 -6.52
N VAL A 98 -4.64 13.31 -6.40
CA VAL A 98 -5.27 12.42 -5.41
C VAL A 98 -4.70 11.05 -5.72
N ALA A 99 -3.93 10.47 -4.80
CA ALA A 99 -3.36 9.14 -5.00
C ALA A 99 -4.52 8.25 -5.45
N GLY A 100 -4.47 7.83 -6.71
CA GLY A 100 -5.46 6.92 -7.26
C GLY A 100 -5.45 5.63 -6.45
N PRO A 101 -6.47 4.78 -6.60
CA PRO A 101 -6.46 3.50 -5.91
C PRO A 101 -5.15 2.75 -6.24
N ASP A 102 -4.54 2.09 -5.25
CA ASP A 102 -3.31 1.30 -5.42
C ASP A 102 -3.45 0.20 -6.50
N SER A 103 -4.70 -0.13 -6.86
CA SER A 103 -5.06 -1.01 -7.97
C SER A 103 -6.38 -0.61 -8.61
N ILE A 104 -6.49 -0.79 -9.92
CA ILE A 104 -7.73 -0.61 -10.69
C ILE A 104 -8.07 -1.96 -11.32
N ARG A 105 -9.36 -2.32 -11.30
CA ARG A 105 -9.86 -3.49 -12.04
C ARG A 105 -9.96 -3.10 -13.51
N PHE A 106 -9.41 -3.91 -14.38
CA PHE A 106 -9.52 -3.75 -15.84
C PHE A 106 -10.13 -5.02 -16.45
N GLU A 107 -10.73 -4.88 -17.63
CA GLU A 107 -11.33 -5.99 -18.34
C GLU A 107 -10.24 -6.91 -18.90
N LEU A 108 -10.49 -8.22 -18.94
CA LEU A 108 -9.55 -9.18 -19.51
C LEU A 108 -9.18 -8.82 -20.97
N ALA A 109 -10.13 -8.24 -21.70
CA ALA A 109 -9.94 -7.75 -23.07
C ALA A 109 -8.88 -6.65 -23.18
N ASP A 110 -8.77 -5.77 -22.18
CA ASP A 110 -7.78 -4.69 -22.17
C ASP A 110 -6.36 -5.26 -22.00
N LEU A 111 -6.21 -6.25 -21.13
CA LEU A 111 -4.94 -6.94 -20.92
C LEU A 111 -4.51 -7.73 -22.15
N THR A 112 -5.42 -8.48 -22.77
CA THR A 112 -5.10 -9.22 -24.00
C THR A 112 -4.79 -8.26 -25.16
N GLY A 113 -5.47 -7.12 -25.23
CA GLY A 113 -5.16 -6.04 -26.18
C GLY A 113 -3.75 -5.47 -25.99
N LEU A 114 -3.36 -5.18 -24.74
CA LEU A 114 -2.02 -4.71 -24.39
C LEU A 114 -0.93 -5.74 -24.74
N LEU A 115 -1.16 -7.01 -24.41
CA LEU A 115 -0.24 -8.10 -24.74
C LEU A 115 -0.06 -8.27 -26.25
N ALA A 116 -1.15 -8.20 -27.01
CA ALA A 116 -1.10 -8.26 -28.46
C ALA A 116 -0.35 -7.07 -29.07
N ALA A 117 -0.49 -5.87 -28.50
CA ALA A 117 0.24 -4.68 -28.94
C ALA A 117 1.75 -4.81 -28.66
N ALA A 118 2.14 -5.25 -27.47
CA ALA A 118 3.53 -5.52 -27.13
C ALA A 118 4.15 -6.59 -28.05
N GLY A 119 3.41 -7.67 -28.34
CA GLY A 119 3.85 -8.70 -29.28
C GLY A 119 4.16 -8.17 -30.68
N ARG A 120 3.30 -7.28 -31.22
CA ARG A 120 3.56 -6.63 -32.53
C ARG A 120 4.78 -5.72 -32.52
N LEU A 121 5.06 -5.06 -31.41
CA LEU A 121 6.25 -4.22 -31.26
C LEU A 121 7.53 -5.06 -31.21
N ASN A 122 7.50 -6.19 -30.50
CA ASN A 122 8.61 -7.13 -30.47
C ASN A 122 8.88 -7.75 -31.84
N ASP A 123 7.82 -8.18 -32.52
CA ASP A 123 7.91 -8.68 -33.89
C ASP A 123 8.58 -7.65 -34.83
N ALA A 124 8.23 -6.37 -34.69
CA ALA A 124 8.83 -5.30 -35.49
C ALA A 124 10.33 -5.10 -35.20
N VAL A 125 10.77 -5.23 -33.95
CA VAL A 125 12.19 -5.14 -33.57
C VAL A 125 12.96 -6.36 -34.08
N GLU A 126 12.42 -7.56 -33.85
CA GLU A 126 13.06 -8.83 -34.22
C GLU A 126 13.26 -8.94 -35.74
N HIS A 127 12.27 -8.51 -36.52
CA HIS A 127 12.35 -8.48 -37.98
C HIS A 127 13.05 -7.23 -38.54
N GLY A 128 13.70 -6.42 -37.70
CA GLY A 128 14.49 -5.26 -38.14
C GLY A 128 13.67 -4.13 -38.78
N ARG A 129 12.34 -4.09 -38.59
CA ARG A 129 11.47 -3.01 -39.09
C ARG A 129 11.72 -1.69 -38.35
N THR A 130 12.36 -1.76 -37.19
CA THR A 130 12.94 -0.62 -36.49
C THR A 130 14.27 -1.02 -35.87
N THR A 131 15.30 -0.22 -36.11
CA THR A 131 16.64 -0.40 -35.54
C THR A 131 17.08 0.80 -34.70
N HIS A 132 16.19 1.80 -34.55
CA HIS A 132 16.51 3.02 -33.82
C HIS A 132 16.74 2.69 -32.33
N PRO A 133 17.92 2.96 -31.75
CA PRO A 133 18.27 2.51 -30.40
C PRO A 133 17.26 2.93 -29.32
N GLN A 134 16.74 4.16 -29.41
CA GLN A 134 15.72 4.65 -28.46
C GLN A 134 14.38 3.93 -28.60
N VAL A 135 14.00 3.50 -29.81
CA VAL A 135 12.75 2.76 -30.03
C VAL A 135 12.89 1.34 -29.49
N VAL A 136 14.02 0.69 -29.76
CA VAL A 136 14.33 -0.64 -29.21
C VAL A 136 14.36 -0.60 -27.68
N ALA A 137 14.98 0.42 -27.09
CA ALA A 137 14.99 0.61 -25.63
C ALA A 137 13.58 0.81 -25.07
N ALA A 138 12.76 1.68 -25.66
CA ALA A 138 11.39 1.92 -25.23
C ALA A 138 10.50 0.67 -25.32
N ILE A 139 10.68 -0.17 -26.36
CA ILE A 139 9.98 -1.45 -26.48
C ILE A 139 10.44 -2.43 -25.40
N SER A 140 11.73 -2.47 -25.08
CA SER A 140 12.26 -3.27 -23.98
C SER A 140 11.65 -2.86 -22.63
N GLU A 141 11.57 -1.56 -22.35
CA GLU A 141 10.92 -1.02 -21.15
C GLU A 141 9.43 -1.40 -21.09
N LEU A 142 8.70 -1.27 -22.19
CA LEU A 142 7.30 -1.70 -22.28
C LEU A 142 7.15 -3.19 -21.96
N ASN A 143 8.02 -4.04 -22.52
CA ASN A 143 7.98 -5.48 -22.25
C ASN A 143 8.22 -5.81 -20.78
N GLN A 144 9.07 -5.07 -20.09
CA GLN A 144 9.28 -5.27 -18.65
C GLN A 144 8.01 -4.98 -17.86
N VAL A 145 7.26 -3.93 -18.22
CA VAL A 145 5.97 -3.61 -17.58
C VAL A 145 4.93 -4.67 -17.90
N VAL A 146 4.83 -5.07 -19.18
CA VAL A 146 3.88 -6.09 -19.64
C VAL A 146 4.17 -7.44 -19.00
N SER A 147 5.43 -7.84 -18.88
CA SER A 147 5.85 -9.07 -18.19
C SER A 147 5.40 -9.07 -16.72
N LYS A 148 5.57 -7.95 -16.01
CA LYS A 148 5.09 -7.80 -14.62
C LYS A 148 3.57 -7.94 -14.52
N LEU A 149 2.82 -7.39 -15.47
CA LEU A 149 1.36 -7.51 -15.52
C LEU A 149 0.93 -8.95 -15.80
N SER A 150 1.53 -9.61 -16.80
CA SER A 150 1.27 -11.02 -17.10
C SER A 150 1.58 -11.93 -15.91
N ALA A 151 2.69 -11.67 -15.20
CA ALA A 151 3.07 -12.43 -14.02
C ALA A 151 2.04 -12.30 -12.88
N ARG A 152 1.51 -11.09 -12.65
CA ARG A 152 0.44 -10.85 -11.66
C ARG A 152 -0.87 -11.54 -12.05
N TYR A 153 -1.26 -11.41 -13.31
CA TYR A 153 -2.46 -12.09 -13.83
C TYR A 153 -2.34 -13.61 -13.73
N ALA A 154 -1.17 -14.16 -14.10
CA ALA A 154 -0.88 -15.59 -13.98
C ALA A 154 -0.98 -16.05 -12.52
N THR A 155 -0.41 -15.30 -11.57
CA THR A 155 -0.55 -15.61 -10.14
C THR A 155 -2.02 -15.68 -9.73
N ALA A 156 -2.83 -14.66 -10.07
CA ALA A 156 -4.25 -14.65 -9.72
C ALA A 156 -5.04 -15.81 -10.36
N MET A 157 -4.72 -16.17 -11.62
CA MET A 157 -5.32 -17.31 -12.30
C MET A 157 -4.92 -18.65 -11.66
N LEU A 158 -3.65 -18.79 -11.26
CA LEU A 158 -3.13 -19.98 -10.60
C LEU A 158 -3.67 -20.12 -9.17
N GLU A 159 -3.87 -19.04 -8.43
CA GLU A 159 -4.48 -19.07 -7.11
C GLU A 159 -5.92 -19.61 -7.14
N ARG A 160 -6.65 -19.28 -8.22
CA ARG A 160 -8.03 -19.71 -8.44
C ARG A 160 -8.14 -21.15 -8.94
N ASN A 161 -7.24 -21.56 -9.83
CA ASN A 161 -7.35 -22.84 -10.55
C ASN A 161 -6.38 -23.93 -10.05
N GLY A 162 -5.30 -23.54 -9.40
CA GLY A 162 -4.26 -24.43 -8.89
C GLY A 162 -4.18 -24.45 -7.37
N GLY A 163 -3.03 -24.87 -6.86
CA GLY A 163 -2.77 -25.08 -5.43
C GLY A 163 -2.77 -26.56 -5.04
N PRO A 164 -2.53 -26.86 -3.75
CA PRO A 164 -2.32 -28.21 -3.26
C PRO A 164 -3.55 -29.09 -3.51
N GLY A 165 -3.32 -30.27 -4.10
CA GLY A 165 -4.38 -31.23 -4.43
C GLY A 165 -5.22 -30.87 -5.66
N ARG A 166 -4.92 -29.78 -6.38
CA ARG A 166 -5.56 -29.44 -7.65
C ARG A 166 -4.62 -29.68 -8.82
N GLN A 167 -5.16 -30.25 -9.89
CA GLN A 167 -4.48 -30.33 -11.17
C GLN A 167 -4.91 -29.15 -12.03
N LEU A 168 -3.94 -28.43 -12.60
CA LEU A 168 -4.23 -27.36 -13.54
C LEU A 168 -4.87 -27.94 -14.80
N HIS A 169 -5.82 -27.20 -15.36
CA HIS A 169 -6.33 -27.52 -16.68
C HIS A 169 -5.20 -27.37 -17.73
N PRO A 170 -5.01 -28.31 -18.67
CA PRO A 170 -3.90 -28.28 -19.63
C PRO A 170 -3.78 -26.95 -20.40
N LEU A 171 -4.91 -26.33 -20.78
CA LEU A 171 -4.89 -25.02 -21.44
C LEU A 171 -4.33 -23.90 -20.55
N VAL A 172 -4.58 -23.94 -19.24
CA VAL A 172 -4.03 -22.95 -18.29
C VAL A 172 -2.54 -23.16 -18.14
N GLU A 173 -2.10 -24.41 -18.07
CA GLU A 173 -0.69 -24.76 -18.01
C GLU A 173 0.05 -24.31 -19.28
N MET A 174 -0.49 -24.60 -20.47
CA MET A 174 0.06 -24.14 -21.75
C MET A 174 0.14 -22.62 -21.83
N ALA A 175 -0.91 -21.91 -21.42
CA ALA A 175 -0.94 -20.44 -21.49
C ALA A 175 0.17 -19.78 -20.66
N PHE A 176 0.55 -20.39 -19.54
CA PHE A 176 1.56 -19.85 -18.62
C PHE A 176 2.90 -20.60 -18.64
N ALA A 177 3.11 -21.53 -19.59
CA ALA A 177 4.32 -22.35 -19.67
C ALA A 177 5.60 -21.51 -19.61
N HIS A 178 5.69 -20.44 -20.42
CA HIS A 178 6.85 -19.54 -20.44
C HIS A 178 7.13 -18.86 -19.09
N LEU A 179 6.12 -18.60 -18.26
CA LEU A 179 6.30 -18.03 -16.91
C LEU A 179 6.71 -19.08 -15.88
N LEU A 180 6.43 -20.35 -16.14
CA LEU A 180 6.74 -21.48 -15.27
C LEU A 180 8.11 -22.10 -15.58
N GLU A 181 8.57 -22.00 -16.84
CA GLU A 181 9.80 -22.61 -17.35
C GLU A 181 11.04 -21.74 -17.17
N VAL A 182 10.91 -20.40 -17.18
CA VAL A 182 12.06 -19.50 -16.98
C VAL A 182 12.74 -19.82 -15.64
N PRO A 183 14.05 -20.16 -15.63
CA PRO A 183 14.79 -20.38 -14.41
C PRO A 183 14.63 -19.21 -13.44
N ALA A 184 14.58 -19.51 -12.14
CA ALA A 184 14.47 -18.52 -11.08
C ALA A 184 15.82 -17.79 -10.87
N GLU A 185 16.35 -17.22 -11.95
CA GLU A 185 17.48 -16.30 -11.91
C GLU A 185 16.91 -14.91 -12.13
N SER A 186 16.74 -14.19 -11.04
CA SER A 186 16.47 -12.77 -10.97
C SER A 186 17.32 -12.24 -9.83
N SER A 187 17.91 -11.06 -10.00
CA SER A 187 18.58 -10.36 -8.90
C SER A 187 17.58 -9.87 -7.84
N ASP A 188 16.28 -9.84 -8.16
CA ASP A 188 15.22 -9.44 -7.24
C ASP A 188 14.69 -10.64 -6.43
N THR A 189 14.98 -10.64 -5.13
CA THR A 189 14.49 -11.66 -4.18
C THR A 189 12.97 -11.78 -4.17
N THR A 190 12.24 -10.67 -4.35
CA THR A 190 10.77 -10.67 -4.39
C THR A 190 10.28 -11.42 -5.62
N GLU A 191 10.89 -11.15 -6.78
CA GLU A 191 10.52 -11.82 -8.02
C GLU A 191 10.83 -13.32 -7.97
N LEU A 192 11.95 -13.71 -7.37
CA LEU A 192 12.29 -15.11 -7.11
C LEU A 192 11.23 -15.82 -6.26
N HIS A 193 10.80 -15.17 -5.18
CA HIS A 193 9.76 -15.68 -4.30
C HIS A 193 8.42 -15.85 -5.03
N GLU A 194 8.01 -14.84 -5.83
CA GLU A 194 6.79 -14.92 -6.66
C GLU A 194 6.85 -16.03 -7.72
N ARG A 195 8.01 -16.25 -8.35
CA ARG A 195 8.20 -17.35 -9.33
C ARG A 195 8.08 -18.72 -8.66
N ARG A 196 8.72 -18.90 -7.48
CA ARG A 196 8.60 -20.14 -6.69
C ARG A 196 7.15 -20.40 -6.30
N TYR A 197 6.43 -19.37 -5.87
CA TYR A 197 5.01 -19.48 -5.53
C TYR A 197 4.16 -19.90 -6.72
N ARG A 198 4.35 -19.31 -7.91
CA ARG A 198 3.63 -19.72 -9.14
C ARG A 198 3.88 -21.18 -9.51
N ARG A 199 5.13 -21.64 -9.40
CA ARG A 199 5.49 -23.05 -9.65
C ARG A 199 4.85 -24.00 -8.64
N TRP A 200 4.80 -23.61 -7.37
CA TRP A 200 4.12 -24.36 -6.32
C TRP A 200 2.60 -24.47 -6.60
N LEU A 201 1.95 -23.36 -6.97
CA LEU A 201 0.54 -23.36 -7.37
C LEU A 201 0.27 -24.27 -8.58
N ALA A 202 1.25 -24.39 -9.49
CA ALA A 202 1.18 -25.26 -10.66
C ALA A 202 1.57 -26.73 -10.38
N GLY A 203 1.93 -27.09 -9.15
CA GLY A 203 2.38 -28.44 -8.80
C GLY A 203 3.75 -28.81 -9.38
N ARG A 204 4.56 -27.83 -9.81
CA ARG A 204 5.91 -27.99 -10.40
C ARG A 204 7.04 -27.61 -9.45
N SER A 205 6.78 -27.59 -8.15
CA SER A 205 7.80 -27.30 -7.13
C SER A 205 8.42 -28.59 -6.63
N GLU A 206 9.73 -28.74 -6.74
CA GLU A 206 10.44 -29.96 -6.31
C GLU A 206 10.88 -29.85 -4.84
N ASP A 207 11.46 -28.73 -4.42
CA ASP A 207 12.01 -28.55 -3.06
C ASP A 207 11.56 -27.23 -2.41
N VAL A 208 10.41 -27.26 -1.73
CA VAL A 208 9.97 -26.15 -0.88
C VAL A 208 10.10 -26.59 0.57
N ASP A 209 10.84 -25.84 1.39
CA ASP A 209 10.93 -26.12 2.82
C ASP A 209 9.57 -25.92 3.51
N ALA A 210 9.39 -26.54 4.68
CA ALA A 210 8.11 -26.51 5.40
C ALA A 210 7.66 -25.09 5.80
N ALA A 211 8.59 -24.16 6.04
CA ALA A 211 8.26 -22.78 6.40
C ALA A 211 7.75 -22.01 5.17
N THR A 212 8.41 -22.15 4.03
CA THR A 212 7.98 -21.57 2.75
C THR A 212 6.65 -22.17 2.29
N GLU A 213 6.45 -23.49 2.45
CA GLU A 213 5.16 -24.12 2.12
C GLU A 213 4.02 -23.58 2.99
N ALA A 214 4.25 -23.40 4.30
CA ALA A 214 3.26 -22.83 5.20
C ALA A 214 2.88 -21.39 4.80
N GLN A 215 3.86 -20.57 4.38
CA GLN A 215 3.62 -19.21 3.87
C GLN A 215 2.80 -19.22 2.58
N PHE A 216 3.17 -20.07 1.61
CA PHE A 216 2.44 -20.22 0.35
C PHE A 216 1.00 -20.69 0.57
N ARG A 217 0.80 -21.65 1.47
CA ARG A 217 -0.52 -22.15 1.84
C ARG A 217 -1.36 -21.06 2.50
N ALA A 218 -0.81 -20.28 3.42
CA ALA A 218 -1.50 -19.18 4.07
C ALA A 218 -1.95 -18.10 3.05
N ARG A 219 -1.06 -17.73 2.13
CA ARG A 219 -1.37 -16.79 1.04
C ARG A 219 -2.47 -17.32 0.11
N TRP A 220 -2.36 -18.57 -0.32
CA TRP A 220 -3.34 -19.20 -1.20
C TRP A 220 -4.73 -19.29 -0.55
N LEU A 221 -4.79 -19.61 0.75
CA LEU A 221 -6.05 -19.60 1.50
C LEU A 221 -6.66 -18.20 1.55
N ALA A 222 -5.87 -17.16 1.87
CA ALA A 222 -6.35 -15.78 1.90
C ALA A 222 -6.93 -15.34 0.54
N ALA A 223 -6.23 -15.62 -0.57
CA ALA A 223 -6.69 -15.30 -1.92
C ALA A 223 -8.02 -15.99 -2.29
N ASN A 224 -8.24 -17.21 -1.81
CA ASN A 224 -9.47 -17.96 -2.05
C ASN A 224 -10.63 -17.50 -1.15
N VAL A 225 -10.37 -17.06 0.09
CA VAL A 225 -11.40 -16.53 1.01
C VAL A 225 -11.98 -15.21 0.47
N ASP A 226 -11.14 -14.28 0.05
CA ASP A 226 -11.58 -12.99 -0.51
C ASP A 226 -12.45 -13.19 -1.77
N THR A 227 -12.16 -14.24 -2.53
CA THR A 227 -12.95 -14.63 -3.70
C THR A 227 -14.33 -15.18 -3.31
N THR A 228 -14.44 -15.95 -2.23
CA THR A 228 -15.74 -16.44 -1.73
C THR A 228 -16.61 -15.30 -1.18
N ALA A 229 -16.03 -14.33 -0.48
CA ALA A 229 -16.75 -13.16 0.01
C ALA A 229 -17.34 -12.32 -1.14
N SER A 230 -16.59 -12.16 -2.24
CA SER A 230 -17.07 -11.43 -3.43
C SER A 230 -18.19 -12.17 -4.18
N ARG A 231 -18.29 -13.50 -4.08
CA ARG A 231 -19.39 -14.28 -4.70
C ARG A 231 -20.71 -14.14 -3.96
N ASN A 232 -20.69 -13.95 -2.64
CA ASN A 232 -21.92 -13.87 -1.83
C ASN A 232 -22.56 -12.46 -1.82
N GLY A 233 -21.91 -11.45 -2.42
CA GLY A 233 -22.39 -10.07 -2.47
C GLY A 233 -23.20 -9.69 -3.71
N GLY A 234 -23.58 -10.66 -4.55
CA GLY A 234 -24.36 -10.43 -5.76
C GLY A 234 -25.78 -10.96 -5.63
N TYR A 235 -26.70 -10.14 -5.14
CA TYR A 235 -28.14 -10.26 -5.36
C TYR A 235 -28.68 -8.94 -5.89
#